data_AF-A0A924P9U0-F1
#
_entry.id   AF-A0A924P9U0-F1
#
_cell.length_a   1.000
_cell.length_b   1.000
_cell.length_c   1.000
_cell.angle_alpha   90.00
_cell.angle_beta   90.00
_cell.angle_gamma   90.00
#
_symmetry.space_group_name_H-M   'P 1'
#
loop_
_entity.id
_entity.type
_entity.pdbx_description
1 polymer ?
#
loop_
_entity_poly.entity_id
_entity_poly.type
_entity_poly.pdbx_seq_one_letter_code
_entity_poly.pdbx_strand_id
1 'polypeptide(L)' 'MGSQHCVMVVKNIITTHEGAGLDTIEIGKADISIDNSKTSIQNITNAIEKMGYKVEQ' A
#
# COMPACT_ATOMS: atom_id res chain seq x y z
N MET A 1 0.01 2.74 -17.71
CA MET A 1 0.53 1.56 -16.98
C MET A 1 -0.65 0.92 -16.25
N GLY A 2 -0.96 -0.35 -16.50
CA GLY A 2 -2.21 -0.96 -16.01
C GLY A 2 -2.17 -2.50 -16.03
N SER A 3 -1.04 -3.07 -15.62
CA SER A 3 -0.89 -4.52 -15.49
C SER A 3 -1.03 -4.93 -14.03
N GLN A 4 -1.68 -6.06 -13.79
CA GLN A 4 -1.96 -6.67 -12.47
C GLN A 4 -0.70 -6.79 -11.57
N HIS A 5 0.49 -6.73 -12.18
CA HIS A 5 1.77 -6.70 -11.50
C HIS A 5 1.96 -5.48 -10.59
N CYS A 6 1.52 -4.27 -10.99
CA CYS A 6 1.62 -3.08 -10.15
C CYS A 6 0.79 -3.21 -8.87
N VAL A 7 -0.43 -3.74 -9.02
CA VAL A 7 -1.35 -4.01 -7.92
C VAL A 7 -0.74 -5.03 -6.95
N MET A 8 -0.15 -6.10 -7.48
CA MET A 8 0.51 -7.13 -6.66
C MET A 8 1.70 -6.59 -5.85
N VAL A 9 2.52 -5.72 -6.45
CA VAL A 9 3.66 -5.10 -5.75
C VAL A 9 3.18 -4.24 -4.59
N VAL A 10 2.18 -3.38 -4.81
CA VAL A 10 1.60 -2.52 -3.76
C VAL A 10 1.00 -3.37 -2.64
N LYS A 11 0.22 -4.40 -3.00
CA LYS A 11 -0.31 -5.38 -2.04
C LYS A 11 0.79 -5.99 -1.19
N ASN A 12 1.87 -6.45 -1.81
CA ASN A 12 2.97 -7.08 -1.09
C ASN A 12 3.61 -6.10 -0.08
N ILE A 13 3.87 -4.86 -0.48
CA ILE A 13 4.45 -3.83 0.42
C ILE A 13 3.56 -3.61 1.65
N ILE A 14 2.25 -3.54 1.44
CA ILE A 14 1.26 -3.36 2.51
C ILE A 14 1.24 -4.58 3.42
N THR A 15 1.09 -5.79 2.88
CA THR A 15 0.99 -7.01 3.69
C THR A 15 2.28 -7.41 4.40
N THR A 16 3.43 -6.93 3.91
CA THR A 16 4.74 -7.17 4.56
C THR A 16 4.99 -6.18 5.70
N HIS A 17 4.24 -5.07 5.78
CA HIS A 17 4.34 -4.14 6.90
C HIS A 17 3.53 -4.65 8.10
N GLU A 18 4.22 -4.89 9.22
CA GLU A 18 3.55 -5.21 10.47
C GLU A 18 2.64 -4.04 10.92
N GLY A 19 1.37 -4.35 11.18
CA GLY A 19 0.36 -3.34 11.51
C GLY A 19 -0.40 -2.78 10.30
N ALA A 20 -0.15 -3.27 9.09
CA ALA A 20 -0.90 -2.92 7.90
C ALA A 20 -1.70 -4.13 7.39
N GLY A 21 -3.02 -3.95 7.27
CA GLY A 21 -3.94 -4.89 6.65
C GLY A 21 -4.36 -4.38 5.28
N LEU A 22 -4.40 -5.27 4.29
CA LEU A 22 -5.01 -4.97 3.00
C LEU A 22 -6.45 -5.47 3.01
N ASP A 23 -7.41 -4.57 2.89
CA ASP A 23 -8.83 -4.92 2.81
C ASP A 23 -9.22 -5.23 1.36
N THR A 24 -9.02 -4.26 0.46
CA THR A 24 -9.36 -4.40 -0.95
C THR A 24 -8.31 -3.73 -1.81
N ILE A 25 -8.01 -4.30 -2.98
CA ILE A 25 -7.09 -3.68 -3.92
C ILE A 25 -7.62 -3.76 -5.34
N GLU A 26 -7.62 -2.62 -6.00
CA GLU A 26 -8.08 -2.40 -7.36
C GLU A 26 -7.00 -1.63 -8.13
N ILE A 27 -7.12 -1.60 -9.45
CA ILE A 27 -6.16 -0.86 -10.27
C ILE A 27 -6.34 0.64 -9.98
N GLY A 28 -5.34 1.23 -9.31
CA GLY A 28 -5.34 2.64 -8.94
C GLY A 28 -5.96 2.96 -7.59
N LYS A 29 -6.47 1.97 -6.83
CA LYS A 29 -7.02 2.19 -5.48
C LYS A 29 -6.69 1.01 -4.56
N ALA A 30 -6.26 1.29 -3.34
CA ALA A 30 -6.06 0.29 -2.31
C ALA A 30 -6.74 0.76 -1.02
N ASP A 31 -7.59 -0.09 -0.46
CA ASP A 31 -8.20 0.09 0.84
C ASP A 31 -7.38 -0.71 1.86
N ILE A 32 -6.89 -0.01 2.88
CA ILE A 32 -5.99 -0.58 3.88
C ILE A 32 -6.42 -0.20 5.29
N SER A 33 -6.33 -1.17 6.18
CA SER A 33 -6.47 -0.99 7.62
C SER A 33 -5.09 -0.76 8.23
N ILE A 34 -4.95 0.27 9.08
CA ILE A 34 -3.69 0.57 9.75
C ILE A 34 -3.86 0.54 11.26
N ASP A 35 -2.99 -0.24 11.89
CA ASP A 35 -2.76 -0.23 13.32
C ASP A 35 -1.77 0.88 13.68
N ASN A 36 -2.31 2.00 14.19
CA ASN A 36 -1.53 3.18 14.56
C ASN A 36 -0.56 2.95 15.73
N SER A 37 -0.62 1.80 16.41
CA SER A 37 0.35 1.43 17.45
C SER A 37 1.61 0.78 16.88
N LYS A 38 1.54 0.24 15.65
CA LYS A 38 2.67 -0.43 14.97
C LYS A 38 3.22 0.33 13.78
N THR A 39 2.37 1.02 13.02
CA THR A 39 2.78 1.78 11.84
C THR A 39 1.84 2.97 11.60
N SER A 40 2.09 3.75 10.55
CA SER A 40 1.25 4.90 10.20
C SER A 40 1.07 4.97 8.69
N ILE A 41 -0.01 5.60 8.24
CA ILE A 41 -0.34 5.69 6.81
C ILE A 41 0.78 6.32 6.00
N GLN A 42 1.39 7.40 6.50
CA GLN A 42 2.55 8.03 5.86
C GLN A 42 3.72 7.06 5.65
N ASN A 43 3.95 6.11 6.55
CA ASN A 43 5.07 5.19 6.44
C ASN A 43 4.85 4.20 5.27
N ILE A 44 3.60 3.74 5.12
CA ILE A 44 3.19 2.89 4.00
C ILE A 44 3.19 3.68 2.70
N THR A 45 2.62 4.89 2.69
CA THR A 45 2.64 5.80 1.53
C THR A 45 4.07 6.03 1.05
N ASN A 46 5.00 6.37 1.95
CA ASN A 46 6.41 6.54 1.61
C ASN A 46 7.05 5.27 1.04
N ALA A 47 6.71 4.09 1.55
CA ALA A 47 7.22 2.83 1.02
C ALA A 47 6.73 2.56 -0.40
N ILE A 48 5.48 2.92 -0.70
CA ILE A 48 4.88 2.82 -2.03
C ILE A 48 5.51 3.86 -2.98
N GLU A 49 5.73 5.10 -2.51
CA GLU A 49 6.38 6.17 -3.29
C GLU A 49 7.84 5.87 -3.61
N LYS A 50 8.58 5.24 -2.68
CA LYS A 50 9.95 4.76 -2.94
C LYS A 50 10.06 3.76 -4.08
N MET A 51 8.96 3.06 -4.38
CA MET A 51 8.88 2.11 -5.49
C MET A 51 8.47 2.79 -6.81
N GLY A 52 8.30 4.11 -6.81
CA GLY A 52 7.98 4.92 -7.98
C GLY A 52 6.49 5.12 -8.23
N TYR A 53 5.62 4.76 -7.28
CA TYR A 53 4.18 4.96 -7.38
C TYR A 53 3.77 6.25 -6.67
N LYS A 54 3.04 7.14 -7.34
CA LYS A 54 2.41 8.27 -6.66
C LYS A 54 1.16 7.79 -5.91
N VAL A 55 1.05 8.18 -4.65
CA VAL A 55 -0.13 7.95 -3.83
C VAL A 55 -0.76 9.30 -3.53
N GLU A 56 -2.04 9.44 -3.86
CA GLU A 56 -2.87 10.57 -3.44
C GLU A 56 -3.82 10.06 -2.35
N GLN A 57 -3.83 10.73 -1.20
CA GLN A 57 -4.67 10.38 -0.04
C GLN A 57 -6.06 10.99 -0.15
#